data_AF-A0A382HVB3-F1
#
_entry.id   AF-A0A382HVB3-F1
#
_cell.length_a   1.000
_cell.length_b   1.000
_cell.length_c   1.000
_cell.angle_alpha   90.00
_cell.angle_beta   90.00
_cell.angle_gamma   90.00
#
_symmetry.space_group_name_H-M   'P 1'
#
loop_
_entity.id
_entity.type
_entity.pdbx_description
1 polymer ?
#
loop_
_entity_poly.entity_id
_entity_poly.type
_entity_poly.pdbx_seq_one_letter_code
_entity_poly.pdbx_strand_id
1 'polypeptide(L)'
;MNKIFSFVRDILLGLANISHLSYNAVNIVVYYIVIPFIYFIIIDRILGAYYFTISYFIIIAISIFLIKDFELFSDWLFTKSANFLHSFSAIGMNYIVASVIICVFIPLAFLILLLYILGEG
;
A
#
# COMPACT_ATOMS: atom_id res chain seq x y z
N MET A 1 16.64 9.90 -0.45
CA MET A 1 15.97 8.58 -0.39
C MET A 1 16.14 7.92 0.97
N ASN A 2 17.36 7.70 1.49
CA ASN A 2 17.57 7.01 2.78
C ASN A 2 16.76 7.59 3.97
N LYS A 3 16.71 8.92 4.12
CA LYS A 3 15.90 9.57 5.18
C LYS A 3 14.39 9.33 5.03
N ILE A 4 13.88 9.36 3.79
CA ILE A 4 12.46 9.10 3.51
C ILE A 4 12.15 7.63 3.80
N PHE A 5 13.02 6.74 3.34
CA PHE A 5 12.91 5.30 3.59
C PHE A 5 12.92 4.98 5.08
N SER A 6 13.88 5.51 5.85
CA SER A 6 13.94 5.28 7.29
C SER A 6 12.70 5.84 7.98
N PHE A 7 12.24 7.04 7.62
CA PHE A 7 11.03 7.63 8.18
C PHE A 7 9.79 6.77 7.94
N VAL A 8 9.56 6.32 6.70
CA VAL A 8 8.43 5.45 6.36
C VAL A 8 8.54 4.11 7.10
N ARG A 9 9.72 3.50 7.11
CA ARG A 9 9.98 2.27 7.85
C ARG A 9 9.68 2.43 9.35
N ASP A 10 10.11 3.52 9.96
CA ASP A 10 9.94 3.76 11.39
C ASP A 10 8.45 3.99 11.74
N ILE A 11 7.67 4.62 10.85
CA ILE A 11 6.21 4.69 10.97
C ILE A 11 5.59 3.28 10.92
N LEU A 12 5.96 2.47 9.92
CA LEU A 12 5.43 1.12 9.77
C LEU A 12 5.80 0.22 10.96
N LEU A 13 7.01 0.36 11.50
CA LEU A 13 7.44 -0.31 12.74
C LEU A 13 6.64 0.16 13.95
N GLY A 14 6.36 1.45 14.06
CA GLY A 14 5.48 2.00 15.10
C GLY A 14 4.08 1.38 15.04
N LEU A 15 3.51 1.29 13.83
CA LEU A 15 2.22 0.64 13.61
C LEU A 15 2.25 -0.87 13.93
N ALA A 16 3.34 -1.57 13.59
CA ALA A 16 3.53 -2.98 13.94
C ALA A 16 3.55 -3.19 15.46
N ASN A 17 4.27 -2.33 16.18
CA ASN A 17 4.33 -2.40 17.64
C ASN A 17 2.96 -2.17 18.31
N ILE A 18 2.13 -1.29 17.75
CA ILE A 18 0.79 -0.99 18.29
C ILE A 18 -0.22 -2.10 17.94
N SER A 19 -0.14 -2.65 16.73
CA SER A 19 -1.08 -3.66 16.24
C SER A 19 -0.73 -5.10 16.66
N HIS A 20 0.46 -5.31 17.23
CA HIS A 20 1.02 -6.63 17.53
C HIS A 20 1.17 -7.55 16.31
N LEU A 21 1.18 -6.97 15.11
CA LEU A 21 1.44 -7.67 13.84
C LEU A 21 2.92 -7.54 13.48
N SER A 22 3.41 -8.44 12.62
CA SER A 22 4.74 -8.27 12.05
C SER A 22 4.86 -7.01 11.19
N TYR A 23 6.09 -6.51 11.02
CA TYR A 23 6.37 -5.41 10.08
C TYR A 23 5.88 -5.74 8.67
N ASN A 24 6.02 -6.99 8.23
CA ASN A 24 5.61 -7.44 6.90
C ASN A 24 4.08 -7.41 6.77
N ALA A 25 3.36 -7.91 7.77
CA ALA A 25 1.90 -7.84 7.83
C ALA A 25 1.40 -6.39 7.78
N VAL A 26 1.96 -5.48 8.58
CA VAL A 26 1.60 -4.06 8.52
C VAL A 26 1.93 -3.44 7.17
N ASN A 27 3.07 -3.78 6.57
CA ASN A 27 3.43 -3.31 5.24
C ASN A 27 2.37 -3.73 4.20
N ILE A 28 1.96 -5.00 4.21
CA ILE A 28 0.89 -5.50 3.34
C ILE A 28 -0.43 -4.78 3.60
N VAL A 29 -0.85 -4.63 4.86
CA VAL A 29 -2.08 -3.90 5.18
C VAL A 29 -2.04 -2.46 4.65
N VAL A 30 -0.96 -1.73 4.88
CA VAL A 30 -0.88 -0.33 4.46
C VAL A 30 -0.90 -0.20 2.94
N TYR A 31 -0.07 -0.97 2.23
CA TYR A 31 0.11 -0.79 0.79
C TYR A 31 -0.93 -1.51 -0.08
N TYR A 32 -1.48 -2.62 0.39
CA TYR A 32 -2.46 -3.41 -0.37
C TYR A 32 -3.90 -3.23 0.09
N ILE A 33 -4.14 -2.64 1.27
CA ILE A 33 -5.48 -2.41 1.81
C ILE A 33 -5.76 -0.93 1.99
N VAL A 34 -5.01 -0.25 2.85
CA VAL A 34 -5.32 1.13 3.27
C VAL A 34 -5.18 2.12 2.12
N ILE A 35 -4.04 2.13 1.43
CA ILE A 35 -3.79 3.08 0.33
C ILE A 35 -4.80 2.90 -0.82
N PRO A 36 -5.03 1.68 -1.36
CA PRO A 36 -6.04 1.49 -2.40
C PRO A 36 -7.46 1.83 -1.94
N PHE A 37 -7.80 1.55 -0.68
CA PHE A 37 -9.11 1.91 -0.14
C PHE A 37 -9.35 3.43 -0.16
N ILE A 38 -8.34 4.23 0.20
CA ILE A 38 -8.39 5.69 0.10
C ILE A 38 -8.65 6.13 -1.35
N TYR A 39 -7.99 5.50 -2.32
CA TYR A 39 -8.23 5.83 -3.73
C TYR A 39 -9.66 5.50 -4.17
N PHE A 40 -10.19 4.34 -3.81
CA PHE A 40 -11.57 3.99 -4.16
C PHE A 40 -12.59 4.93 -3.56
N ILE A 41 -12.39 5.41 -2.32
CA ILE A 41 -13.26 6.43 -1.71
C ILE A 41 -13.25 7.72 -2.53
N ILE A 42 -12.07 8.19 -2.96
CA ILE A 42 -11.97 9.42 -3.74
C ILE A 42 -12.60 9.25 -5.13
N ILE A 43 -12.33 8.11 -5.79
CA ILE A 43 -12.92 7.78 -7.10
C ILE A 43 -14.44 7.72 -7.02
N ASP A 44 -14.99 7.07 -6.01
CA ASP A 44 -16.43 6.98 -5.78
C ASP A 44 -17.06 8.37 -5.61
N ARG A 45 -16.39 9.26 -4.87
CA ARG A 45 -16.84 10.67 -4.75
C ARG A 45 -16.83 11.40 -6.08
N ILE A 46 -15.78 11.22 -6.90
CA ILE A 46 -15.70 11.82 -8.24
C ILE A 46 -16.87 11.33 -9.12
N LEU A 47 -17.25 10.06 -9.00
CA LEU A 47 -18.31 9.44 -9.80
C LEU A 47 -19.72 9.63 -9.21
N GLY A 48 -19.86 10.20 -8.02
CA GLY A 48 -21.14 10.30 -7.31
C GLY A 48 -21.75 8.94 -6.94
N ALA A 49 -20.94 7.89 -6.82
CA ALA A 49 -21.37 6.53 -6.52
C ALA A 49 -20.56 5.94 -5.36
N TYR A 50 -20.87 4.72 -4.93
CA TYR A 50 -20.15 4.02 -3.84
C TYR A 50 -19.73 2.59 -4.22
N TYR A 51 -19.81 2.26 -5.52
CA TYR A 51 -19.63 0.88 -5.98
C TYR A 51 -18.20 0.38 -5.76
N PHE A 52 -17.18 1.22 -6.00
CA PHE A 52 -15.80 0.77 -5.91
C PHE A 52 -15.37 0.48 -4.47
N THR A 53 -15.74 1.36 -3.53
CA THR A 53 -15.43 1.22 -2.11
C THR A 53 -16.12 -0.01 -1.53
N ILE A 54 -17.41 -0.23 -1.83
CA ILE A 54 -18.14 -1.40 -1.33
C ILE A 54 -17.60 -2.69 -1.95
N SER A 55 -17.42 -2.74 -3.28
CA SER A 55 -16.89 -3.93 -3.94
C SER A 55 -15.50 -4.29 -3.42
N TYR A 56 -14.63 -3.29 -3.25
CA TYR A 56 -13.30 -3.51 -2.71
C TYR A 56 -13.33 -4.00 -1.26
N PHE A 57 -14.17 -3.40 -0.40
CA PHE A 57 -14.33 -3.85 0.98
C PHE A 57 -14.79 -5.32 1.06
N ILE A 58 -15.75 -5.72 0.22
CA ILE A 58 -16.22 -7.11 0.14
C ILE A 58 -15.09 -8.05 -0.29
N ILE A 59 -14.30 -7.67 -1.31
CA ILE A 59 -13.16 -8.47 -1.78
C ILE A 59 -12.13 -8.66 -0.67
N ILE A 60 -11.80 -7.60 0.08
CA ILE A 60 -10.85 -7.69 1.20
C ILE A 60 -11.41 -8.57 2.33
N ALA A 61 -12.68 -8.40 2.70
CA ALA A 61 -13.32 -9.20 3.75
C ALA A 61 -13.31 -10.70 3.40
N ILE A 62 -13.67 -11.04 2.16
CA ILE A 62 -13.62 -12.43 1.67
C ILE A 62 -12.17 -12.95 1.64
N SER A 63 -11.22 -12.13 1.17
CA SER A 63 -9.81 -12.51 1.11
C SER A 63 -9.25 -12.84 2.49
N ILE A 64 -9.50 -11.97 3.49
CA ILE A 64 -9.07 -12.18 4.88
C ILE A 64 -9.71 -13.46 5.45
N PHE A 65 -10.99 -13.71 5.16
CA PHE A 65 -11.67 -14.93 5.62
C PHE A 65 -11.09 -16.22 5.01
N LEU A 66 -10.61 -16.17 3.77
CA LEU A 66 -10.00 -17.31 3.08
C LEU A 66 -8.55 -17.58 3.52
N ILE A 67 -7.85 -16.55 4.03
CA ILE A 67 -6.47 -16.68 4.51
C ILE A 67 -6.47 -17.34 5.88
N LYS A 68 -5.96 -18.57 5.95
CA LYS A 68 -5.87 -19.34 7.21
C LYS A 68 -4.82 -18.80 8.17
N ASP A 69 -3.69 -18.33 7.63
CA ASP A 69 -2.58 -17.78 8.39
C ASP A 69 -2.16 -16.47 7.72
N PHE A 70 -2.55 -15.36 8.35
CA PHE A 70 -2.34 -14.02 7.82
C PHE A 70 -0.87 -13.61 7.85
N GLU A 71 -0.10 -14.07 8.85
CA GLU A 71 1.32 -13.75 8.97
C GLU A 71 2.10 -14.47 7.86
N LEU A 72 1.86 -15.77 7.67
CA LEU A 72 2.51 -16.54 6.60
C LEU A 72 2.18 -15.98 5.21
N PHE A 73 0.91 -15.59 4.98
CA PHE A 73 0.50 -14.94 3.73
C PHE A 73 1.21 -13.60 3.53
N SER A 74 1.29 -12.79 4.59
CA SER A 74 1.93 -11.48 4.53
C SER A 74 3.42 -11.58 4.27
N ASP A 75 4.12 -12.53 4.90
CA ASP A 75 5.54 -12.81 4.65
C ASP A 75 5.80 -13.23 3.19
N TRP A 76 4.95 -14.12 2.67
CA TRP A 76 5.05 -14.54 1.27
C TRP A 76 4.84 -13.36 0.31
N LEU A 77 3.79 -12.56 0.52
CA LEU A 77 3.47 -11.43 -0.34
C LEU A 77 4.53 -10.34 -0.24
N PHE A 78 4.99 -10.03 0.98
CA PHE A 78 6.06 -9.07 1.23
C PHE A 78 7.34 -9.49 0.52
N THR A 79 7.71 -10.77 0.59
CA THR A 79 8.89 -11.31 -0.10
C THR A 79 8.78 -11.14 -1.62
N LYS A 80 7.59 -11.39 -2.19
CA LYS A 80 7.34 -11.15 -3.63
C LYS A 80 7.49 -9.67 -3.99
N SER A 81 6.92 -8.77 -3.18
CA SER A 81 7.03 -7.33 -3.39
C SER A 81 8.46 -6.83 -3.24
N ALA A 82 9.21 -7.31 -2.25
CA ALA A 82 10.62 -7.00 -2.06
C ALA A 82 11.45 -7.48 -3.26
N ASN A 83 11.23 -8.70 -3.75
CA ASN A 83 11.89 -9.22 -4.94
C ASN A 83 11.57 -8.38 -6.19
N PHE A 84 10.33 -7.92 -6.35
CA PHE A 84 9.97 -6.97 -7.41
C PHE A 84 10.78 -5.67 -7.29
N LEU A 85 10.89 -5.08 -6.10
CA LEU A 85 11.69 -3.88 -5.87
C LEU A 85 13.19 -4.12 -6.13
N HIS A 86 13.71 -5.29 -5.75
CA HIS A 86 15.08 -5.69 -6.03
C HIS A 86 15.33 -5.90 -7.53
N SER A 87 14.33 -6.29 -8.32
CA SER A 87 14.48 -6.48 -9.77
C SER A 87 14.90 -5.20 -10.51
N PHE A 88 14.57 -4.02 -9.96
CA PHE A 88 15.00 -2.74 -10.50
C PHE A 88 16.51 -2.47 -10.35
N SER A 89 17.24 -3.31 -9.61
CA SER A 89 18.70 -3.31 -9.62
C SER A 89 19.26 -3.59 -11.02
N ALA A 90 18.52 -4.31 -11.88
CA ALA A 90 18.88 -4.53 -13.28
C ALA A 90 18.98 -3.23 -14.10
N ILE A 91 18.27 -2.17 -13.68
CA ILE A 91 18.34 -0.84 -14.31
C ILE A 91 19.09 0.19 -13.43
N GLY A 92 19.90 -0.28 -12.48
CA GLY A 92 20.75 0.57 -11.65
C GLY A 92 20.07 1.22 -10.44
N MET A 93 18.80 0.90 -10.16
CA MET A 93 18.12 1.41 -8.96
C MET A 93 18.32 0.45 -7.78
N ASN A 94 18.90 0.95 -6.70
CA ASN A 94 18.98 0.17 -5.46
C ASN A 94 17.59 0.03 -4.80
N TYR A 95 17.45 -0.97 -3.93
CA TYR A 95 16.19 -1.27 -3.24
C TYR A 95 15.59 -0.06 -2.50
N ILE A 96 16.42 0.76 -1.85
CA ILE A 96 15.95 1.92 -1.08
C ILE A 96 15.34 2.97 -2.02
N VAL A 97 16.00 3.25 -3.15
CA VAL A 97 15.50 4.19 -4.15
C VAL A 97 14.22 3.67 -4.79
N ALA A 98 14.20 2.39 -5.21
CA ALA A 98 13.02 1.76 -5.78
C ALA A 98 11.83 1.79 -4.82
N SER A 99 12.06 1.47 -3.53
CA SER A 99 11.04 1.52 -2.48
C SER A 99 10.46 2.92 -2.32
N VAL A 100 11.30 3.96 -2.24
CA VAL A 100 10.81 5.34 -2.06
C VAL A 100 10.04 5.81 -3.29
N ILE A 101 10.52 5.50 -4.50
CA ILE A 101 9.80 5.90 -5.73
C ILE A 101 8.45 5.20 -5.81
N ILE A 102 8.43 3.87 -5.67
CA ILE A 102 7.25 3.05 -5.94
C ILE A 102 6.25 3.09 -4.78
N CYS A 103 6.71 3.08 -3.53
CA CYS A 103 5.83 3.01 -2.37
C CYS A 103 5.51 4.39 -1.77
N VAL A 104 6.15 5.47 -2.23
CA VAL A 104 5.90 6.83 -1.69
C VAL A 104 5.52 7.80 -2.80
N PHE A 105 6.42 8.04 -3.77
CA PHE A 105 6.18 9.08 -4.77
C PHE A 105 5.07 8.72 -5.76
N ILE A 106 5.01 7.49 -6.27
CA ILE A 106 3.94 7.08 -7.18
C ILE A 106 2.57 7.15 -6.46
N PRO A 107 2.39 6.58 -5.26
CA PRO A 107 1.15 6.72 -4.50
C PRO A 107 0.74 8.17 -4.21
N LEU A 108 1.69 9.03 -3.84
CA LEU A 108 1.42 10.44 -3.58
C LEU A 108 1.03 11.19 -4.85
N ALA A 109 1.74 10.97 -5.95
CA ALA A 109 1.42 11.59 -7.24
C ALA A 109 0.00 11.19 -7.70
N PHE A 110 -0.35 9.91 -7.56
CA PHE A 110 -1.69 9.42 -7.89
C PHE A 110 -2.77 10.02 -6.97
N LEU A 111 -2.48 10.14 -5.66
CA LEU A 111 -3.39 10.78 -4.71
C LEU A 111 -3.65 12.24 -5.08
N ILE A 112 -2.59 13.00 -5.38
CA ILE A 112 -2.69 14.42 -5.77
C ILE A 112 -3.52 14.56 -7.05
N LEU A 113 -3.30 13.68 -8.03
CA LEU A 113 -4.08 13.66 -9.27
C LEU A 113 -5.58 13.43 -8.99
N LEU A 114 -5.91 12.44 -8.16
CA LEU A 114 -7.30 12.17 -7.80
C LEU A 114 -7.96 13.34 -7.05
N LEU A 115 -7.25 13.96 -6.12
CA LEU A 115 -7.76 15.12 -5.39
C LEU A 115 -7.94 16.34 -6.30
N TYR A 116 -7.04 16.54 -7.26
CA TYR A 116 -7.18 17.59 -8.27
C TYR A 116 -8.46 17.41 -9.09
N ILE A 117 -8.71 16.19 -9.59
CA ILE A 117 -9.93 15.86 -10.34
C ILE A 117 -11.18 16.07 -9.48
N LEU A 118 -11.15 15.66 -8.21
CA LEU A 118 -12.27 15.85 -7.29
C LEU A 118 -12.59 17.34 -7.04
N GLY A 119 -11.59 18.22 -7.05
CA GLY A 119 -11.79 19.65 -6.81
C GLY A 119 -12.38 20.44 -7.98
N GLU A 120 -12.33 19.89 -9.20
CA GLU A 120 -12.85 20.49 -10.43
C GLU A 120 -14.31 20.07 -10.74
N GLY A 121 -14.86 19.09 -10.01
CA GLY A 121 -16.22 18.58 -10.16
C GLY A 121 -17.19 19.15 -9.14
#